data_AF-A0A2D9VVQ3-F1
#
_entry.id   AF-A0A2D9VVQ3-F1
#
_cell.length_a   1.000
_cell.length_b   1.000
_cell.length_c   1.000
_cell.angle_alpha   90.00
_cell.angle_beta   90.00
_cell.angle_gamma   90.00
#
_symmetry.space_group_name_H-M   'P 1'
#
loop_
_entity.id
_entity.type
_entity.pdbx_description
1 polymer ?
#
loop_
_entity_poly.entity_id
_entity_poly.type
_entity_poly.pdbx_seq_one_letter_code
_entity_poly.pdbx_strand_id
1 'polypeptide(L)'
;MPEVSVTPESFEMVFYDSAVIGEVVAEVAERLGIDEAISLEIDEQSPLGRSKITSYDPIELWVDGGALENTQRPRQFGKARSRDTIGRLLIRIMDRRSGRFDDAPADEDLDLNQFAAWDAHCVGRLERLGIGGQQKRRQYQFRNRHGFTDVADAAFTQLWDSSELSWTEIERISEECRTS
;
A
#
# COMPACT_ATOMS: atom_id res chain seq x y z
N MET A 1 -7.97 18.67 5.33
CA MET A 1 -6.73 17.93 5.68
C MET A 1 -6.95 17.20 7.00
N PRO A 2 -6.80 15.87 7.01
CA PRO A 2 -6.88 15.07 8.22
C PRO A 2 -5.75 15.42 9.19
N GLU A 3 -6.02 15.23 10.48
CA GLU A 3 -5.01 15.36 11.53
C GLU A 3 -4.03 14.19 11.44
N VAL A 4 -2.74 14.46 11.29
CA VAL A 4 -1.70 13.42 11.21
C VAL A 4 -0.69 13.60 12.33
N SER A 5 -0.51 12.56 13.14
CA SER A 5 0.59 12.46 14.10
C SER A 5 1.67 11.52 13.58
N VAL A 6 2.94 11.92 13.75
CA VAL A 6 4.09 11.13 13.31
C VAL A 6 5.00 10.89 14.51
N THR A 7 5.29 9.63 14.80
CA THR A 7 6.22 9.21 15.86
C THR A 7 7.40 8.48 15.22
N PRO A 8 8.66 8.84 15.53
CA PRO A 8 9.09 9.94 16.39
C PRO A 8 8.91 11.32 15.73
N GLU A 9 8.86 12.38 16.56
CA GLU A 9 8.79 13.78 16.08
C GLU A 9 10.13 14.27 15.50
N SER A 10 11.24 13.63 15.86
CA SER A 10 12.59 13.92 15.39
C SER A 10 13.35 12.64 15.05
N PHE A 11 14.21 12.70 14.04
CA PHE A 11 14.98 11.54 13.56
C PHE A 11 16.48 11.78 13.76
N GLU A 12 17.19 10.74 14.19
CA GLU A 12 18.65 10.77 14.40
C GLU A 12 19.42 9.92 13.37
N MET A 13 18.79 8.86 12.86
CA MET A 13 19.42 7.91 11.94
C MET A 13 19.17 8.26 10.47
N VAL A 14 18.07 8.98 10.21
CA VAL A 14 17.63 9.39 8.88
C VAL A 14 17.39 10.90 8.83
N PHE A 15 17.52 11.47 7.63
CA PHE A 15 17.29 12.90 7.37
C PHE A 15 15.84 13.13 6.99
N TYR A 16 14.94 12.78 7.90
CA TYR A 16 13.49 12.94 7.74
C TYR A 16 13.00 14.11 8.58
N ASP A 17 11.82 14.62 8.23
CA ASP A 17 11.14 15.70 8.93
C ASP A 17 9.69 15.25 9.16
N SER A 18 9.28 15.18 10.43
CA SER A 18 7.96 14.68 10.84
C SER A 18 6.81 15.54 10.30
N ALA A 19 6.99 16.86 10.19
CA ALA A 19 6.01 17.76 9.60
C ALA A 19 5.87 17.52 8.10
N VAL A 20 6.99 17.35 7.39
CA VAL A 20 6.96 17.02 5.95
C VAL A 20 6.33 15.64 5.68
N ILE A 21 6.56 14.67 6.57
CA ILE A 21 5.90 13.37 6.50
C ILE A 21 4.39 13.54 6.71
N GLY A 22 3.99 14.28 7.75
CA GLY A 22 2.59 14.58 8.06
C GLY A 22 1.85 15.22 6.88
N GLU A 23 2.46 16.20 6.22
CA GLU A 23 1.93 16.82 5.00
C GLU A 23 1.69 15.80 3.88
N VAL A 24 2.64 14.89 3.66
CA VAL A 24 2.52 13.85 2.61
C VAL A 24 1.42 12.85 2.94
N VAL A 25 1.31 12.41 4.20
CA VAL A 25 0.24 11.50 4.64
C VAL A 25 -1.12 12.18 4.49
N ALA A 26 -1.24 13.44 4.93
CA ALA A 26 -2.48 14.20 4.83
C ALA A 26 -2.90 14.44 3.37
N GLU A 27 -1.95 14.74 2.48
CA GLU A 27 -2.20 14.87 1.04
C GLU A 27 -2.78 13.56 0.45
N VAL A 28 -2.21 12.40 0.81
CA VAL A 28 -2.67 11.10 0.30
C VAL A 28 -4.05 10.77 0.84
N ALA A 29 -4.28 10.98 2.13
CA ALA A 29 -5.56 10.74 2.78
C ALA A 29 -6.66 11.62 2.18
N GLU A 30 -6.39 12.91 1.94
CA GLU A 30 -7.32 13.83 1.27
C GLU A 30 -7.69 13.37 -0.14
N ARG A 31 -6.72 12.92 -0.95
CA ARG A 31 -6.98 12.35 -2.28
C ARG A 31 -7.84 11.08 -2.24
N LEU A 32 -7.80 10.35 -1.13
CA LEU A 32 -8.61 9.16 -0.89
C LEU A 32 -9.96 9.46 -0.22
N GLY A 33 -10.22 10.73 0.13
CA GLY A 33 -11.44 11.15 0.84
C GLY A 33 -11.48 10.71 2.31
N ILE A 34 -10.32 10.55 2.94
CA ILE A 34 -10.19 10.21 4.37
C ILE A 34 -9.96 11.50 5.16
N ASP A 35 -10.92 11.84 6.02
CA ASP A 35 -10.90 13.04 6.85
C ASP A 35 -10.58 12.76 8.33
N GLU A 36 -10.39 11.49 8.68
CA GLU A 36 -10.13 11.03 10.05
C GLU A 36 -8.68 11.24 10.48
N ALA A 37 -8.44 11.23 11.79
CA ALA A 37 -7.09 11.31 12.34
C ALA A 37 -6.28 10.04 12.02
N ILE A 38 -5.00 10.23 11.70
CA ILE A 38 -4.05 9.16 11.35
C ILE A 38 -2.83 9.24 12.26
N SER A 39 -2.51 8.13 12.91
CA SER A 39 -1.26 7.96 13.65
C SER A 39 -0.26 7.13 12.83
N LEU A 40 0.93 7.67 12.58
CA LEU A 40 2.01 6.98 11.87
C LEU A 40 3.23 6.80 12.77
N GLU A 41 3.55 5.55 13.10
CA GLU A 41 4.80 5.18 13.75
C GLU A 41 5.86 4.77 12.72
N ILE A 42 7.08 5.27 12.90
CA ILE A 42 8.23 5.02 12.03
C ILE A 42 9.38 4.44 12.87
N ASP A 43 9.78 3.22 12.55
CA ASP A 43 11.00 2.62 13.08
C ASP A 43 12.22 3.07 12.26
N GLU A 44 12.91 4.12 12.70
CA GLU A 44 14.11 4.64 12.02
C GLU A 44 15.35 3.73 12.14
N GLN A 45 15.33 2.73 13.02
CA GLN A 45 16.45 1.80 13.21
C GLN A 45 16.48 0.72 12.12
N SER A 46 15.37 0.55 11.40
CA SER A 46 15.22 -0.46 10.38
C SER A 46 15.34 0.13 8.97
N PRO A 47 16.37 -0.26 8.19
CA PRO A 47 16.49 0.12 6.79
C PRO A 47 15.59 -0.74 5.87
N LEU A 48 14.78 -1.63 6.44
CA LEU A 48 13.88 -2.50 5.68
C LEU A 48 12.67 -1.72 5.15
N GLY A 49 11.89 -2.36 4.29
CA GLY A 49 10.75 -1.74 3.62
C GLY A 49 9.39 -2.23 4.12
N ARG A 50 9.27 -2.70 5.37
CA ARG A 50 8.00 -3.24 5.88
C ARG A 50 7.08 -2.10 6.28
N SER A 51 5.79 -2.39 6.18
CA SER A 51 4.70 -1.50 6.54
C SER A 51 3.51 -2.34 6.93
N LYS A 52 2.76 -1.92 7.95
CA LYS A 52 1.55 -2.61 8.42
C LYS A 52 0.52 -1.61 8.93
N ILE A 53 -0.74 -2.04 8.91
CA ILE A 53 -1.84 -1.38 9.61
C ILE A 53 -1.88 -1.99 11.01
N THR A 54 -1.85 -1.16 12.05
CA THR A 54 -1.95 -1.62 13.45
C THR A 54 -3.35 -1.47 14.01
N SER A 55 -4.13 -0.52 13.49
CA SER A 55 -5.55 -0.37 13.79
C SER A 55 -6.29 0.17 12.58
N TYR A 56 -7.51 -0.35 12.36
CA TYR A 56 -8.41 0.14 11.33
C TYR A 56 -9.25 1.32 11.81
N ASP A 57 -9.62 1.40 13.08
CA ASP A 57 -10.40 2.50 13.68
C ASP A 57 -10.07 2.62 15.18
N PRO A 58 -9.33 3.66 15.62
CA PRO A 58 -8.77 4.76 14.81
C PRO A 58 -7.72 4.27 13.81
N ILE A 59 -7.38 5.08 12.80
CA ILE A 59 -6.36 4.71 11.80
C ILE A 59 -4.97 4.79 12.42
N GLU A 60 -4.31 3.63 12.53
CA GLU A 60 -2.93 3.54 13.01
C GLU A 60 -2.08 2.72 12.05
N LEU A 61 -0.93 3.30 11.70
CA LEU A 61 0.01 2.77 10.72
C LEU A 61 1.39 2.63 11.36
N TRP A 62 2.11 1.59 10.97
CA TRP A 62 3.52 1.41 11.33
C TRP A 62 4.35 1.14 10.08
N VAL A 63 5.53 1.74 9.98
CA VAL A 63 6.47 1.52 8.89
C VAL A 63 7.92 1.45 9.36
N ASP A 64 8.74 0.64 8.71
CA ASP A 64 10.19 0.78 8.79
C ASP A 64 10.63 2.09 8.10
N GLY A 65 11.72 2.72 8.56
CA GLY A 65 12.27 3.94 7.95
C GLY A 65 12.61 3.76 6.47
N GLY A 66 13.12 2.57 6.09
CA GLY A 66 13.40 2.22 4.69
C GLY A 66 12.17 2.10 3.79
N ALA A 67 10.96 2.02 4.37
CA ALA A 67 9.71 2.02 3.60
C ALA A 67 9.39 3.40 3.00
N LEU A 68 9.93 4.47 3.58
CA LEU A 68 9.75 5.87 3.16
C LEU A 68 10.99 6.46 2.47
N GLU A 69 12.07 5.68 2.36
CA GLU A 69 13.37 6.16 1.91
C GLU A 69 13.44 6.41 0.40
N ASN A 70 14.13 7.48 0.02
CA ASN A 70 14.59 7.69 -1.34
C ASN A 70 15.75 6.75 -1.68
N THR A 71 15.49 5.70 -2.45
CA THR A 71 16.50 4.68 -2.80
C THR A 71 17.66 5.22 -3.63
N GLN A 72 17.53 6.39 -4.26
CA GLN A 72 18.62 7.06 -4.98
C GLN A 72 19.50 7.90 -4.05
N ARG A 73 19.02 8.21 -2.84
CA ARG A 73 19.71 9.00 -1.83
C ARG A 73 19.44 8.39 -0.45
N PRO A 74 20.23 7.38 -0.04
CA PRO A 74 20.04 6.70 1.23
C PRO A 74 19.94 7.68 2.41
N ARG A 75 19.10 7.34 3.39
CA ARG A 75 18.69 8.11 4.55
C ARG A 75 17.90 9.38 4.26
N GLN A 76 17.58 9.69 3.00
CA GLN A 76 16.75 10.85 2.64
C GLN A 76 15.30 10.46 2.45
N PHE A 77 14.37 11.33 2.86
CA PHE A 77 12.94 11.09 2.71
C PHE A 77 12.53 11.05 1.23
N GLY A 78 11.79 10.02 0.83
CA GLY A 78 11.33 9.79 -0.53
C GLY A 78 9.84 10.07 -0.70
N LYS A 79 9.43 11.33 -0.89
CA LYS A 79 8.00 11.73 -1.03
C LYS A 79 7.18 10.80 -1.93
N ALA A 80 7.68 10.48 -3.13
CA ALA A 80 6.97 9.60 -4.06
C ALA A 80 6.77 8.17 -3.53
N ARG A 81 7.79 7.63 -2.86
CA ARG A 81 7.72 6.31 -2.22
C ARG A 81 6.76 6.33 -1.04
N SER A 82 6.83 7.37 -0.21
CA SER A 82 5.94 7.53 0.94
C SER A 82 4.48 7.61 0.50
N ARG A 83 4.17 8.34 -0.58
CA ARG A 83 2.81 8.37 -1.14
C ARG A 83 2.31 6.99 -1.58
N ASP A 84 3.15 6.19 -2.24
CA ASP A 84 2.81 4.80 -2.62
C ASP A 84 2.60 3.91 -1.39
N THR A 85 3.53 3.92 -0.44
CA THR A 85 3.45 3.10 0.79
C THR A 85 2.20 3.44 1.59
N ILE A 86 1.98 4.72 1.92
CA ILE A 86 0.85 5.17 2.73
C ILE A 86 -0.47 4.96 1.98
N GLY A 87 -0.52 5.31 0.69
CA GLY A 87 -1.73 5.13 -0.11
C GLY A 87 -2.20 3.68 -0.15
N ARG A 88 -1.28 2.71 -0.23
CA ARG A 88 -1.64 1.28 -0.22
C ARG A 88 -2.21 0.84 1.11
N LEU A 89 -1.67 1.31 2.24
CA LEU A 89 -2.22 1.02 3.56
C LEU A 89 -3.62 1.61 3.71
N LEU A 90 -3.80 2.89 3.33
CA LEU A 90 -5.09 3.56 3.43
C LEU A 90 -6.17 2.91 2.55
N ILE A 91 -5.83 2.50 1.32
CA ILE A 91 -6.77 1.75 0.48
C ILE A 91 -7.18 0.43 1.14
N ARG A 92 -6.24 -0.31 1.74
CA ARG A 92 -6.59 -1.54 2.46
C ARG A 92 -7.53 -1.29 3.62
N ILE A 93 -7.34 -0.20 4.37
CA ILE A 93 -8.28 0.21 5.42
C ILE A 93 -9.67 0.47 4.84
N MET A 94 -9.76 1.22 3.72
CA MET A 94 -11.04 1.47 3.05
C MET A 94 -11.71 0.18 2.58
N ASP A 95 -10.95 -0.74 2.02
CA ASP A 95 -11.43 -2.05 1.56
C ASP A 95 -12.00 -2.86 2.71
N ARG A 96 -11.25 -2.96 3.83
CA ARG A 96 -11.68 -3.65 5.06
C ARG A 96 -12.94 -3.05 5.67
N ARG A 97 -13.07 -1.72 5.66
CA ARG A 97 -14.24 -1.02 6.20
C ARG A 97 -15.45 -1.06 5.25
N SER A 98 -15.28 -1.48 4.00
CA SER A 98 -16.35 -1.46 3.00
C SER A 98 -17.39 -2.58 3.15
N GLY A 99 -17.13 -3.59 4.00
CA GLY A 99 -17.91 -4.83 4.07
C GLY A 99 -17.64 -5.83 2.94
N ARG A 100 -17.00 -5.40 1.84
CA ARG A 100 -16.67 -6.28 0.69
C ARG A 100 -15.44 -7.16 0.94
N PHE A 101 -14.77 -6.97 2.07
CA PHE A 101 -13.55 -7.66 2.47
C PHE A 101 -13.69 -8.34 3.83
N ASP A 102 -14.92 -8.57 4.30
CA ASP A 102 -15.19 -9.24 5.58
C ASP A 102 -14.67 -10.70 5.57
N ASP A 103 -14.70 -11.35 4.39
CA ASP A 103 -14.19 -12.71 4.19
C ASP A 103 -12.67 -12.77 3.92
N ALA A 104 -11.99 -11.62 3.83
CA ALA A 104 -10.55 -11.61 3.59
C ALA A 104 -9.78 -12.07 4.85
N PRO A 105 -8.78 -12.97 4.73
CA PRO A 105 -7.89 -13.34 5.86
C PRO A 105 -7.24 -12.11 6.48
N ALA A 106 -6.79 -12.18 7.73
CA ALA A 106 -6.02 -11.08 8.32
C ALA A 106 -4.75 -10.79 7.48
N ASP A 107 -4.25 -9.55 7.52
CA ASP A 107 -3.12 -9.14 6.65
C ASP A 107 -1.86 -10.00 6.84
N GLU A 108 -1.65 -10.57 8.02
CA GLU A 108 -0.54 -11.49 8.34
C GLU A 108 -0.76 -12.93 7.86
N ASP A 109 -2.00 -13.32 7.60
CA ASP A 109 -2.40 -14.64 7.13
C ASP A 109 -2.53 -14.72 5.60
N LEU A 110 -2.43 -13.58 4.91
CA LEU A 110 -2.45 -13.53 3.45
C LEU A 110 -1.28 -14.31 2.87
N ASP A 111 -1.57 -15.25 1.97
CA ASP A 111 -0.51 -15.88 1.20
C ASP A 111 0.12 -14.89 0.20
N LEU A 112 1.24 -15.28 -0.41
CA LEU A 112 1.99 -14.40 -1.30
C LEU A 112 1.25 -14.06 -2.60
N ASN A 113 0.31 -14.90 -3.03
CA ASN A 113 -0.48 -14.69 -4.25
C ASN A 113 -1.64 -13.74 -3.96
N GLN A 114 -2.40 -14.03 -2.90
CA GLN A 114 -3.44 -13.18 -2.33
C GLN A 114 -2.91 -11.75 -2.08
N PHE A 115 -1.76 -11.64 -1.40
CA PHE A 115 -1.10 -10.36 -1.17
C PHE A 115 -0.78 -9.64 -2.49
N ALA A 116 -0.19 -10.34 -3.46
CA ALA A 116 0.22 -9.74 -4.73
C ALA A 116 -0.98 -9.30 -5.60
N ALA A 117 -2.09 -10.06 -5.58
CA ALA A 117 -3.30 -9.72 -6.29
C ALA A 117 -3.98 -8.48 -5.69
N TRP A 118 -4.13 -8.43 -4.37
CA TRP A 118 -4.68 -7.26 -3.70
C TRP A 118 -3.76 -6.04 -3.83
N ASP A 119 -2.44 -6.20 -3.72
CA ASP A 119 -1.46 -5.11 -3.93
C ASP A 119 -1.54 -4.56 -5.36
N ALA A 120 -1.70 -5.40 -6.38
CA ALA A 120 -1.89 -4.95 -7.77
C ALA A 120 -3.17 -4.10 -7.92
N HIS A 121 -4.27 -4.54 -7.31
CA HIS A 121 -5.53 -3.78 -7.30
C HIS A 121 -5.39 -2.43 -6.59
N CYS A 122 -4.78 -2.40 -5.40
CA CYS A 122 -4.54 -1.17 -4.66
C CYS A 122 -3.67 -0.18 -5.45
N VAL A 123 -2.57 -0.65 -6.06
CA VAL A 123 -1.67 0.24 -6.80
C VAL A 123 -2.33 0.78 -8.07
N GLY A 124 -3.12 -0.03 -8.79
CA GLY A 124 -3.88 0.46 -9.95
C GLY A 124 -4.86 1.58 -9.58
N ARG A 125 -5.52 1.46 -8.41
CA ARG A 125 -6.37 2.53 -7.86
C ARG A 125 -5.59 3.80 -7.53
N LEU A 126 -4.40 3.68 -6.93
CA LEU A 126 -3.53 4.84 -6.64
C LEU A 126 -3.03 5.51 -7.91
N GLU A 127 -2.66 4.74 -8.94
CA GLU A 127 -2.17 5.29 -10.20
C GLU A 127 -3.23 6.18 -10.87
N ARG A 128 -4.51 5.79 -10.83
CA ARG A 128 -5.62 6.61 -11.32
C ARG A 128 -5.81 7.92 -10.54
N LEU A 129 -5.35 7.99 -9.29
CA LEU A 129 -5.31 9.20 -8.48
C LEU A 129 -4.01 10.01 -8.67
N GLY A 130 -3.16 9.62 -9.62
CA GLY A 130 -1.86 10.23 -9.85
C GLY A 130 -0.86 9.99 -8.72
N ILE A 131 -1.02 8.90 -7.97
CA ILE A 131 -0.13 8.50 -6.87
C ILE A 131 0.60 7.21 -7.25
N GLY A 132 1.92 7.23 -7.18
CA GLY A 132 2.73 6.06 -7.51
C GLY A 132 2.73 5.79 -9.03
N GLY A 133 2.52 4.53 -9.41
CA GLY A 133 2.59 4.10 -10.80
C GLY A 133 3.95 3.48 -11.14
N GLN A 134 3.98 2.15 -11.18
CA GLN A 134 5.11 1.34 -11.64
C GLN A 134 4.56 0.07 -12.31
N GLN A 135 3.57 0.22 -13.20
CA GLN A 135 2.78 -0.90 -13.74
C GLN A 135 3.65 -2.07 -14.21
N LYS A 136 4.68 -1.82 -15.02
CA LYS A 136 5.61 -2.87 -15.49
C LYS A 136 6.31 -3.63 -14.35
N ARG A 137 6.75 -2.92 -13.31
CA ARG A 137 7.38 -3.54 -12.13
C ARG A 137 6.38 -4.36 -11.33
N ARG A 138 5.16 -3.83 -11.13
CA ARG A 138 4.08 -4.51 -10.41
C ARG A 138 3.59 -5.75 -11.17
N GLN A 139 3.48 -5.67 -12.49
CA GLN A 139 3.20 -6.80 -13.36
C GLN A 139 4.28 -7.88 -13.24
N TYR A 140 5.56 -7.49 -13.26
CA TYR A 140 6.66 -8.45 -13.03
C TYR A 140 6.57 -9.12 -11.66
N GLN A 141 6.27 -8.35 -10.60
CA GLN A 141 6.08 -8.90 -9.25
C GLN A 141 4.88 -9.86 -9.18
N PHE A 142 3.78 -9.52 -9.86
CA PHE A 142 2.60 -10.38 -9.97
C PHE A 142 2.93 -11.69 -10.69
N ARG A 143 3.66 -11.64 -11.81
CA ARG A 143 4.12 -12.83 -12.56
C ARG A 143 5.02 -13.75 -11.75
N ASN A 144 5.87 -13.20 -10.87
CA ASN A 144 6.68 -14.04 -9.97
C ASN A 144 5.84 -14.90 -9.02
N ARG A 145 4.56 -14.57 -8.83
CA ARG A 145 3.61 -15.28 -7.97
C ARG A 145 2.63 -16.14 -8.77
N HIS A 146 2.19 -15.67 -9.94
CA HIS A 146 1.12 -16.27 -10.73
C HIS A 146 1.59 -16.91 -12.04
N GLY A 147 2.89 -16.83 -12.36
CA GLY A 147 3.47 -17.35 -13.60
C GLY A 147 3.64 -16.28 -14.70
N PHE A 148 4.44 -16.62 -15.70
CA PHE A 148 4.70 -15.79 -16.89
C PHE A 148 3.84 -16.27 -18.05
N THR A 149 2.53 -16.05 -17.97
CA THR A 149 1.54 -16.52 -18.95
C THR A 149 0.60 -15.38 -19.37
N ASP A 150 -0.05 -15.53 -20.53
CA ASP A 150 -1.06 -14.58 -21.01
C ASP A 150 -2.25 -14.48 -20.04
N VAL A 151 -2.59 -15.58 -19.35
CA VAL A 151 -3.64 -15.61 -18.31
C VAL A 151 -3.25 -14.74 -17.12
N ALA A 152 -2.02 -14.85 -16.62
CA ALA A 152 -1.53 -14.01 -15.54
C ALA A 152 -1.48 -12.52 -15.94
N ASP A 153 -1.17 -12.23 -17.20
CA ASP A 153 -1.17 -10.86 -17.71
C ASP A 153 -2.58 -10.26 -17.84
N ALA A 154 -3.54 -11.07 -18.29
CA ALA A 154 -4.95 -10.66 -18.33
C ALA A 154 -5.49 -10.43 -16.91
N ALA A 155 -5.20 -11.33 -15.96
CA ALA A 155 -5.58 -11.19 -14.56
C ALA A 155 -4.99 -9.93 -13.92
N PHE A 156 -3.70 -9.66 -14.14
CA PHE A 156 -3.07 -8.43 -13.68
C PHE A 156 -3.76 -7.19 -14.25
N THR A 157 -4.05 -7.17 -15.54
CA THR A 157 -4.75 -6.05 -16.21
C THR A 157 -6.12 -5.82 -15.59
N GLN A 158 -6.89 -6.90 -15.36
CA GLN A 158 -8.19 -6.83 -14.72
C GLN A 158 -8.10 -6.25 -13.30
N LEU A 159 -7.19 -6.75 -12.45
CA LEU A 159 -6.97 -6.23 -11.10
C LEU A 159 -6.58 -4.76 -11.12
N TRP A 160 -5.65 -4.40 -12.03
CA TRP A 160 -5.09 -3.07 -12.16
C TRP A 160 -6.16 -2.05 -12.56
N ASP A 161 -6.95 -2.33 -13.58
CA ASP A 161 -7.90 -1.38 -14.18
C ASP A 161 -9.20 -1.25 -13.40
N SER A 162 -9.54 -2.26 -12.58
CA SER A 162 -10.78 -2.25 -11.79
C SER A 162 -10.71 -1.28 -10.60
N SER A 163 -11.82 -0.59 -10.30
CA SER A 163 -11.96 0.30 -9.12
C SER A 163 -12.80 -0.31 -7.99
N GLU A 164 -13.58 -1.34 -8.28
CA GLU A 164 -14.58 -1.91 -7.37
C GLU A 164 -14.55 -3.43 -7.42
N LEU A 165 -13.56 -4.04 -6.76
CA LEU A 165 -13.54 -5.48 -6.55
C LEU A 165 -13.81 -5.78 -5.07
N SER A 166 -14.56 -6.84 -4.83
CA SER A 166 -14.65 -7.52 -3.53
C SER A 166 -13.48 -8.47 -3.31
N TRP A 167 -13.31 -8.93 -2.07
CA TRP A 167 -12.30 -9.94 -1.76
C TRP A 167 -12.47 -11.20 -2.61
N THR A 168 -13.70 -11.74 -2.69
CA THR A 168 -14.00 -12.95 -3.46
C THR A 168 -13.65 -12.81 -4.94
N GLU A 169 -13.84 -11.61 -5.52
CA GLU A 169 -13.45 -11.36 -6.91
C GLU A 169 -11.95 -11.31 -7.10
N ILE A 170 -11.21 -10.65 -6.19
CA ILE A 170 -9.73 -10.62 -6.21
C ILE A 170 -9.18 -12.03 -6.09
N GLU A 171 -9.71 -12.82 -5.16
CA GLU A 171 -9.29 -14.20 -4.95
C GLU A 171 -9.57 -15.04 -6.19
N ARG A 172 -10.78 -15.00 -6.74
CA ARG A 172 -11.11 -15.72 -7.99
C ARG A 172 -10.16 -15.38 -9.13
N ILE A 173 -9.87 -14.09 -9.36
CA ILE A 173 -8.93 -13.65 -10.42
C ILE A 173 -7.51 -14.19 -10.18
N SER A 174 -7.07 -14.16 -8.92
CA SER A 174 -5.77 -14.72 -8.50
C SER A 174 -5.70 -16.23 -8.76
N GLU A 175 -6.74 -16.98 -8.41
CA GLU A 175 -6.79 -18.43 -8.52
C GLU A 175 -6.84 -18.93 -9.96
N GLU A 176 -7.55 -18.22 -10.85
CA GLU A 176 -7.67 -18.57 -12.27
C GLU A 176 -6.31 -18.68 -12.98
N CYS A 177 -5.28 -17.98 -12.50
CA CYS A 177 -3.92 -18.08 -13.02
C CYS A 177 -3.26 -19.45 -12.75
N ARG A 178 -3.72 -20.20 -11.75
CA ARG A 178 -3.12 -21.49 -11.33
C ARG A 178 -3.74 -22.69 -12.03
N THR A 179 -4.94 -22.52 -12.59
CA THR A 179 -5.72 -23.60 -13.20
C THR A 179 -5.46 -23.72 -14.71
N SER A 180 -4.67 -22.79 -15.28
CA SER A 180 -4.27 -22.72 -16.68
C SER A 180 -2.85 -23.24 -16.92
#